data_AF-A0AAW2K2W9-F1
#
_entry.id   AF-A0AAW2K2W9-F1
#
_cell.length_a   1.000
_cell.length_b   1.000
_cell.length_c   1.000
_cell.angle_alpha   90.00
_cell.angle_beta   90.00
_cell.angle_gamma   90.00
#
_symmetry.space_group_name_H-M   'P 1'
#
loop_
_entity.id
_entity.type
_entity.pdbx_description
1 polymer ?
#
loop_
_entity_poly.entity_id
_entity_poly.type
_entity_poly.pdbx_seq_one_letter_code
_entity_poly.pdbx_strand_id
1 'polypeptide(L)'
;MELQILIFLIFILPLLNLINRFHISRSSRPKLPPGPWKLPLIGSLHHLSGGSLPHYTLRNLARKYGPILHLQLGEISAVVILAPRVAKELLTAHDLAFSSRPRLPSLGTITYNYQNIALAPYGDYWKQMRKICFSQLLSSKNERSFSTLRDEVAVNLVKSICLHPSSIPIDLTQVVFSYANDVVCRAAFGMSSVGKDEVLPLIIELGASAGGFDVADLLPSLKFLEDVTGLKTKYLTLHHKMDQVLNVIIDQHMEKLRFGQPGEEDPVDVLLKFKQKGNH
;
A
#
# COMPACT_ATOMS: atom_id res chain seq x y z
N MET A 1 -10.37 2.42 49.13
CA MET A 1 -9.89 3.81 48.92
C MET A 1 -8.73 3.85 47.93
N GLU A 2 -7.68 3.02 48.10
CA GLU A 2 -6.50 3.03 47.20
C GLU A 2 -6.80 2.67 45.74
N LEU A 3 -7.69 1.69 45.49
CA LEU A 3 -8.05 1.30 44.12
C LEU A 3 -8.80 2.41 43.36
N GLN A 4 -9.62 3.20 44.05
CA GLN A 4 -10.32 4.35 43.45
C GLN A 4 -9.37 5.50 43.12
N ILE A 5 -8.36 5.73 43.97
CA ILE A 5 -7.31 6.72 43.72
C ILE A 5 -6.48 6.30 42.50
N LEU A 6 -6.14 5.01 42.39
CA LEU A 6 -5.39 4.48 41.24
C LEU A 6 -6.19 4.63 39.93
N ILE A 7 -7.48 4.27 39.95
CA ILE A 7 -8.39 4.47 38.80
C ILE A 7 -8.48 5.95 38.45
N PHE A 8 -8.68 6.83 39.43
CA PHE A 8 -8.76 8.27 39.20
C PHE A 8 -7.48 8.81 38.56
N LEU A 9 -6.29 8.44 39.06
CA LEU A 9 -5.00 8.85 38.49
C LEU A 9 -4.79 8.31 37.06
N ILE A 10 -5.22 7.07 36.78
CA ILE A 10 -5.16 6.48 35.43
C ILE A 10 -6.00 7.26 34.43
N PHE A 11 -7.14 7.84 34.83
CA PHE A 11 -7.99 8.64 33.94
C PHE A 11 -7.64 10.13 33.92
N ILE A 12 -7.22 10.73 35.05
CA ILE A 12 -6.90 12.16 35.17
C ILE A 12 -5.55 12.51 34.58
N LEU A 13 -4.52 11.68 34.77
CA LEU A 13 -3.17 11.98 34.26
C LEU A 13 -3.13 12.08 32.71
N PRO A 14 -3.75 11.18 31.93
CA PRO A 14 -3.85 11.36 30.48
C PRO A 14 -4.74 12.54 30.10
N LEU A 15 -5.80 12.84 30.87
CA LEU A 15 -6.64 14.01 30.63
C LEU A 15 -5.89 15.33 30.86
N LEU A 16 -5.07 15.43 31.92
CA LEU A 16 -4.21 16.57 32.22
C LEU A 16 -3.08 16.71 31.19
N ASN A 17 -2.46 15.61 30.75
CA ASN A 17 -1.47 15.64 29.67
C ASN A 17 -2.09 16.09 28.34
N LEU A 18 -3.33 15.67 28.08
CA LEU A 18 -4.09 16.09 26.91
C LEU A 18 -4.39 17.59 26.96
N ILE A 19 -4.86 18.11 28.10
CA ILE A 19 -5.07 19.55 28.34
C ILE A 19 -3.76 20.34 28.21
N ASN A 20 -2.65 19.83 28.73
CA ASN A 20 -1.36 20.50 28.65
C ASN A 20 -0.82 20.51 27.22
N ARG A 21 -1.01 19.43 26.44
CA ARG A 21 -0.74 19.41 24.98
C ARG A 21 -1.60 20.41 24.21
N PHE A 22 -2.83 20.68 24.65
CA PHE A 22 -3.67 21.75 24.08
C PHE A 22 -3.18 23.16 24.45
N HIS A 23 -2.61 23.33 25.65
CA HIS A 23 -2.06 24.61 26.13
C HIS A 23 -0.65 24.93 25.57
N ILE A 24 0.18 23.92 25.31
CA ILE A 24 1.50 24.09 24.69
C ILE A 24 1.32 24.18 23.16
N SER A 25 0.88 25.34 22.67
CA SER A 25 1.26 25.85 21.34
C SER A 25 0.65 27.24 21.13
N ARG A 26 1.39 28.27 21.57
CA ARG A 26 1.21 29.68 21.20
C ARG A 26 2.46 30.27 20.50
N SER A 27 3.37 29.43 20.01
CA SER A 27 4.32 29.86 18.98
C SER A 27 3.66 29.77 17.60
N SER A 28 4.11 30.60 16.64
CA SER A 28 3.50 30.78 15.32
C SER A 28 3.15 29.45 14.64
N ARG A 29 1.91 28.99 14.81
CA ARG A 29 1.44 27.79 14.12
C ARG A 29 1.51 28.08 12.62
N PRO A 30 2.12 27.19 11.82
CA PRO A 30 2.04 27.29 10.37
C PRO A 30 0.58 27.54 9.97
N LYS A 31 0.35 28.45 9.04
CA LYS A 31 -0.98 28.69 8.49
C LYS A 31 -1.39 27.42 7.72
N LEU A 32 -2.06 26.50 8.42
CA LEU A 32 -2.62 25.30 7.81
C LEU A 32 -3.82 25.68 6.93
N PRO A 33 -4.10 24.90 5.88
CA PRO A 33 -5.34 25.02 5.14
C PRO A 33 -6.57 24.93 6.06
N PRO A 34 -7.72 25.50 5.66
CA PRO A 34 -8.97 25.36 6.40
C PRO A 34 -9.37 23.88 6.53
N GLY A 35 -10.17 23.54 7.54
CA GLY A 35 -10.60 22.16 7.74
C GLY A 35 -11.71 22.05 8.78
N PRO A 36 -12.35 20.87 8.89
CA PRO A 36 -13.35 20.62 9.89
C PRO A 36 -12.76 20.67 11.31
N TRP A 37 -13.64 20.85 12.28
CA TRP A 37 -13.27 20.85 13.69
C TRP A 37 -12.73 19.48 14.13
N LYS A 38 -11.96 19.50 15.22
CA LYS A 38 -11.13 18.38 15.67
C LYS A 38 -11.57 17.94 17.08
N LEU A 39 -11.71 16.64 17.29
CA LEU A 39 -11.84 16.04 18.61
C LEU A 39 -10.46 15.75 19.22
N PRO A 40 -10.34 15.67 20.55
CA PRO A 40 -9.13 15.18 21.19
C PRO A 40 -8.78 13.76 20.74
N LEU A 41 -7.48 13.47 20.64
CA LEU A 41 -6.89 12.20 20.21
C LEU A 41 -7.18 11.80 18.76
N ILE A 42 -8.44 11.73 18.33
CA ILE A 42 -8.83 11.24 17.00
C ILE A 42 -8.85 12.34 15.91
N GLY A 43 -8.82 13.61 16.30
CA GLY A 43 -8.86 14.73 15.37
C GLY A 43 -10.15 14.77 14.54
N SER A 44 -10.00 14.81 13.22
CA SER A 44 -11.06 14.88 12.22
C SER A 44 -11.58 13.49 11.76
N LEU A 45 -11.09 12.38 12.31
CA LEU A 45 -11.47 11.02 11.87
C LEU A 45 -12.97 10.75 11.91
N HIS A 46 -13.67 11.29 12.91
CA HIS A 46 -15.12 11.16 13.07
C HIS A 46 -15.94 11.76 11.92
N HIS A 47 -15.35 12.66 11.11
CA HIS A 47 -16.00 13.13 9.88
C HIS A 47 -16.00 12.06 8.79
N LEU A 48 -15.11 11.07 8.86
CA LEU A 48 -14.94 9.99 7.88
C LEU A 48 -15.72 8.72 8.23
N SER A 49 -16.31 8.61 9.43
CA SER A 49 -16.91 7.37 9.95
C SER A 49 -18.37 7.12 9.53
N GLY A 50 -18.92 7.91 8.59
CA GLY A 50 -20.34 7.87 8.20
C GLY A 50 -20.74 6.77 7.22
N GLY A 51 -19.97 5.68 7.09
CA GLY A 51 -20.25 4.54 6.19
C GLY A 51 -20.14 4.83 4.68
N SER A 52 -20.03 6.09 4.27
CA SER A 52 -19.73 6.47 2.89
C SER A 52 -18.24 6.31 2.58
N LEU A 53 -17.92 6.07 1.30
CA LEU A 53 -16.54 5.92 0.85
C LEU A 53 -15.72 7.18 1.18
N PRO A 54 -14.48 7.06 1.69
CA PRO A 54 -13.70 8.22 2.16
C PRO A 54 -13.59 9.34 1.14
N HIS A 55 -13.39 9.02 -0.14
CA HIS A 55 -13.26 10.03 -1.20
C HIS A 55 -14.56 10.83 -1.46
N TYR A 56 -15.75 10.28 -1.18
CA TYR A 56 -17.00 11.03 -1.24
C TYR A 56 -17.11 12.02 -0.08
N THR A 57 -16.76 11.59 1.12
CA THR A 57 -16.69 12.46 2.29
C THR A 57 -15.71 13.60 2.08
N LEU A 58 -14.51 13.31 1.56
CA LEU A 58 -13.50 14.33 1.23
C LEU A 58 -14.02 15.35 0.22
N ARG A 59 -14.74 14.90 -0.82
CA ARG A 59 -15.40 15.80 -1.78
C ARG A 59 -16.43 16.72 -1.11
N ASN A 60 -17.23 16.18 -0.19
CA ASN A 60 -18.23 16.97 0.53
C ASN A 60 -17.60 17.99 1.48
N LEU A 61 -16.53 17.61 2.19
CA LEU A 61 -15.75 18.54 3.00
C LEU A 61 -15.14 19.65 2.16
N ALA A 62 -14.61 19.32 0.97
CA ALA A 62 -14.02 20.31 0.06
C ALA A 62 -15.02 21.35 -0.44
N ARG A 63 -16.30 20.99 -0.60
CA ARG A 63 -17.36 21.95 -0.92
C ARG A 63 -17.56 23.01 0.18
N LYS A 64 -17.28 22.65 1.44
CA LYS A 64 -17.45 23.54 2.60
C LYS A 64 -16.19 24.33 2.95
N TYR A 65 -15.02 23.68 2.90
CA TYR A 65 -13.76 24.26 3.37
C TYR A 65 -12.85 24.72 2.23
N GLY A 66 -13.19 24.40 0.98
CA GLY A 66 -12.38 24.70 -0.19
C GLY A 66 -11.56 23.50 -0.69
N PRO A 67 -10.93 23.64 -1.86
CA PRO A 67 -10.30 22.52 -2.57
C PRO A 67 -8.92 22.13 -2.02
N ILE A 68 -8.40 22.86 -1.03
CA ILE A 68 -7.22 22.50 -0.25
C ILE A 68 -7.69 22.55 1.21
N LEU A 69 -7.74 21.39 1.86
CA LEU A 69 -8.24 21.30 3.23
C LEU A 69 -7.34 20.46 4.12
N HIS A 70 -7.30 20.80 5.41
CA HIS A 70 -6.54 20.10 6.43
C HIS A 70 -7.42 19.10 7.17
N LEU A 71 -6.90 17.89 7.38
CA LEU A 71 -7.48 16.89 8.28
C LEU A 71 -6.43 16.46 9.29
N GLN A 72 -6.86 16.33 10.54
CA GLN A 72 -6.06 15.69 11.58
C GLN A 72 -6.53 14.23 11.72
N LEU A 73 -5.73 13.25 11.34
CA LEU A 73 -6.08 11.83 11.42
C LEU A 73 -5.31 11.19 12.58
N GLY A 74 -5.89 11.22 13.78
CA GLY A 74 -5.13 10.88 14.99
C GLY A 74 -3.96 11.87 15.19
N GLU A 75 -2.74 11.36 15.22
CA GLU A 75 -1.49 12.14 15.26
C GLU A 75 -0.99 12.53 13.85
N ILE A 76 -1.57 11.99 12.77
CA ILE A 76 -1.19 12.31 11.40
C ILE A 76 -1.81 13.65 10.97
N SER A 77 -0.99 14.59 10.52
CA SER A 77 -1.42 15.83 9.87
C SER A 77 -1.50 15.64 8.36
N ALA A 78 -2.70 15.68 7.79
CA ALA A 78 -2.93 15.45 6.37
C ALA A 78 -3.47 16.70 5.66
N VAL A 79 -2.95 17.00 4.47
CA VAL A 79 -3.50 18.01 3.56
C VAL A 79 -4.11 17.28 2.37
N VAL A 80 -5.39 17.55 2.11
CA VAL A 80 -6.13 16.95 1.00
C VAL A 80 -6.25 17.96 -0.11
N ILE A 81 -5.84 17.55 -1.32
CA ILE A 81 -5.85 18.37 -2.53
C ILE A 81 -6.94 17.88 -3.47
N LEU A 82 -7.93 18.72 -3.74
CA LEU A 82 -9.03 18.47 -4.66
C LEU A 82 -9.08 19.50 -5.81
N ALA A 83 -8.04 20.32 -5.96
CA ALA A 83 -7.86 21.23 -7.10
C ALA A 83 -6.88 20.63 -8.12
N PRO A 84 -7.30 20.39 -9.38
CA PRO A 84 -6.41 19.83 -10.42
C PRO A 84 -5.16 20.67 -10.69
N ARG A 85 -5.28 22.01 -10.65
CA ARG A 85 -4.15 22.92 -10.86
C ARG A 85 -3.08 22.75 -9.77
N VAL A 86 -3.52 22.65 -8.52
CA VAL A 86 -2.64 22.47 -7.35
C VAL A 86 -2.02 21.08 -7.37
N ALA A 87 -2.80 20.03 -7.68
CA ALA A 87 -2.27 18.68 -7.83
C ALA A 87 -1.19 18.62 -8.92
N LYS A 88 -1.41 19.26 -10.07
CA LYS A 88 -0.41 19.35 -11.14
C LYS A 88 0.87 20.03 -10.65
N GLU A 89 0.75 21.17 -9.98
CA GLU A 89 1.89 21.93 -9.46
C GLU A 89 2.72 21.10 -8.46
N LEU A 90 2.05 20.43 -7.51
CA LEU A 90 2.70 19.57 -6.52
C LEU A 90 3.39 18.34 -7.14
N LEU A 91 2.78 17.74 -8.17
CA LEU A 91 3.29 16.53 -8.82
C LEU A 91 4.29 16.81 -9.95
N THR A 92 4.57 18.09 -10.26
CA THR A 92 5.51 18.47 -11.32
C THR A 92 6.55 19.47 -10.82
N ALA A 93 6.15 20.71 -10.54
CA ALA A 93 7.06 21.77 -10.12
C ALA A 93 7.68 21.55 -8.73
N HIS A 94 6.96 20.84 -7.86
CA HIS A 94 7.40 20.53 -6.49
C HIS A 94 7.49 19.03 -6.21
N ASP A 95 7.58 18.19 -7.25
CA ASP A 95 7.51 16.73 -7.15
C ASP A 95 8.50 16.14 -6.13
N LEU A 96 9.73 16.66 -6.07
CA LEU A 96 10.77 16.21 -5.15
C LEU A 96 10.38 16.46 -3.68
N ALA A 97 9.78 17.61 -3.38
CA ALA A 97 9.35 17.96 -2.01
C ALA A 97 8.19 17.06 -1.53
N PHE A 98 7.35 16.59 -2.46
CA PHE A 98 6.20 15.72 -2.19
C PHE A 98 6.44 14.25 -2.58
N SER A 99 7.69 13.88 -2.88
CA SER A 99 8.06 12.53 -3.31
C SER A 99 8.16 11.53 -2.16
N SER A 100 8.33 12.02 -0.92
CA SER A 100 8.44 11.18 0.27
C SER A 100 7.11 10.48 0.59
N ARG A 101 7.20 9.29 1.19
CA ARG A 101 6.04 8.49 1.61
C ARG A 101 5.90 8.53 3.12
N PRO A 102 4.66 8.58 3.67
CA PRO A 102 4.46 8.46 5.09
C PRO A 102 4.94 7.09 5.58
N ARG A 103 5.66 7.08 6.70
CA ARG A 103 6.14 5.84 7.34
C ARG A 103 5.07 5.33 8.29
N LEU A 104 4.16 4.52 7.76
CA LEU A 104 3.11 3.86 8.54
C LEU A 104 3.67 2.55 9.12
N PRO A 105 3.66 2.35 10.46
CA PRO A 105 4.19 1.15 11.10
C PRO A 105 3.68 -0.17 10.50
N SER A 106 2.39 -0.21 10.15
CA SER A 106 1.76 -1.36 9.50
C SER A 106 2.49 -1.77 8.22
N LEU A 107 2.66 -0.80 7.32
CA LEU A 107 3.32 -0.98 6.03
C LEU A 107 4.81 -1.29 6.18
N GLY A 108 5.48 -0.71 7.19
CA GLY A 108 6.88 -0.99 7.46
C GLY A 108 7.13 -2.47 7.75
N THR A 109 6.27 -3.07 8.57
CA THR A 109 6.36 -4.49 8.93
C THR A 109 6.11 -5.38 7.72
N ILE A 110 5.03 -5.11 6.97
CA ILE A 110 4.62 -6.00 5.89
C ILE A 110 5.59 -5.91 4.69
N THR A 111 6.17 -4.74 4.43
CA THR A 111 6.89 -4.46 3.18
C THR A 111 8.40 -4.31 3.31
N TYR A 112 9.02 -5.17 4.14
CA TYR A 112 10.48 -5.24 4.32
C TYR A 112 11.06 -3.88 4.71
N ASN A 113 10.46 -3.21 5.71
CA ASN A 113 10.86 -1.86 6.14
C ASN A 113 10.84 -0.85 4.98
N TYR A 114 9.73 -0.82 4.24
CA TYR A 114 9.48 0.08 3.11
C TYR A 114 10.42 -0.11 1.92
N GLN A 115 11.09 -1.25 1.78
CA GLN A 115 12.01 -1.53 0.67
C GLN A 115 11.30 -2.00 -0.61
N ASN A 116 10.13 -1.43 -0.91
CA ASN A 116 9.44 -1.63 -2.18
C ASN A 116 9.32 -0.30 -2.94
N ILE A 117 9.04 -0.35 -4.24
CA ILE A 117 9.02 0.85 -5.09
C ILE A 117 7.90 1.83 -4.74
N ALA A 118 6.78 1.35 -4.18
CA ALA A 118 5.63 2.18 -3.87
C ALA A 118 5.83 3.01 -2.59
N LEU A 119 6.53 2.47 -1.59
CA LEU A 119 6.68 3.04 -0.26
C LEU A 119 8.11 3.48 0.09
N ALA A 120 9.13 3.04 -0.65
CA ALA A 120 10.50 3.45 -0.38
C ALA A 120 10.63 4.98 -0.45
N PRO A 121 11.37 5.59 0.49
CA PRO A 121 11.65 7.01 0.43
C PRO A 121 12.43 7.32 -0.84
N TYR A 122 12.19 8.51 -1.40
CA TYR A 122 12.95 8.97 -2.55
C TYR A 122 14.45 9.03 -2.21
N GLY A 123 15.27 8.40 -3.05
CA GLY A 123 16.70 8.23 -2.82
C GLY A 123 17.30 7.29 -3.86
N ASP A 124 18.58 6.97 -3.71
CA ASP A 124 19.31 6.21 -4.73
C ASP A 124 18.79 4.78 -4.89
N TYR A 125 18.41 4.13 -3.79
CA TYR A 125 17.71 2.84 -3.81
C TYR A 125 16.43 2.90 -4.67
N TRP A 126 15.54 3.87 -4.39
CA TRP A 126 14.29 4.02 -5.13
C TRP A 126 14.54 4.31 -6.61
N LYS A 127 15.51 5.19 -6.94
CA LYS A 127 15.88 5.50 -8.33
C LYS A 127 16.39 4.26 -9.06
N GLN A 128 17.24 3.46 -8.41
CA GLN A 128 17.79 2.23 -8.97
C GLN A 128 16.69 1.21 -9.23
N MET A 129 15.84 0.95 -8.24
CA MET A 129 14.73 0.00 -8.38
C MET A 129 13.73 0.45 -9.46
N ARG A 130 13.41 1.75 -9.52
CA ARG A 130 12.55 2.31 -10.58
C ARG A 130 13.18 2.17 -11.95
N LYS A 131 14.49 2.38 -12.08
CA LYS A 131 15.22 2.19 -13.35
C LYS A 131 15.18 0.72 -13.79
N ILE A 132 15.41 -0.22 -12.86
CA ILE A 132 15.34 -1.65 -13.15
C ILE A 132 13.94 -2.00 -13.64
N CYS A 133 12.89 -1.67 -12.87
CA CYS A 133 11.52 -1.94 -13.28
C CYS A 133 11.15 -1.30 -14.61
N PHE A 134 11.55 -0.05 -14.88
CA PHE A 134 11.25 0.57 -16.17
C PHE A 134 11.95 -0.16 -17.33
N SER A 135 13.22 -0.55 -17.16
CA SER A 135 13.96 -1.27 -18.19
C SER A 135 13.47 -2.70 -18.44
N GLN A 136 12.94 -3.36 -17.40
CA GLN A 136 12.58 -4.79 -17.44
C GLN A 136 11.08 -5.08 -17.50
N LEU A 137 10.22 -4.14 -17.16
CA LEU A 137 8.76 -4.32 -17.24
C LEU A 137 8.12 -3.36 -18.24
N LEU A 138 8.65 -2.15 -18.36
CA LEU A 138 8.00 -1.07 -19.12
C LEU A 138 8.80 -0.66 -20.36
N SER A 139 9.68 -1.53 -20.86
CA SER A 139 10.43 -1.30 -22.09
C SER A 139 9.61 -1.66 -23.32
N SER A 140 9.85 -0.99 -24.45
CA SER A 140 9.18 -1.29 -25.72
C SER A 140 9.44 -2.71 -26.26
N LYS A 141 10.50 -3.37 -25.79
CA LYS A 141 10.74 -4.79 -26.07
C LYS A 141 9.73 -5.66 -25.32
N ASN A 142 9.55 -5.39 -24.03
CA ASN A 142 8.69 -6.19 -23.17
C ASN A 142 7.22 -5.86 -23.40
N GLU A 143 6.90 -4.64 -23.81
CA GLU A 143 5.55 -4.27 -24.29
C GLU A 143 5.06 -5.20 -25.40
N ARG A 144 5.94 -5.56 -26.35
CA ARG A 144 5.61 -6.50 -27.45
C ARG A 144 5.45 -7.93 -26.95
N SER A 145 6.37 -8.44 -26.13
CA SER A 145 6.23 -9.78 -25.52
C SER A 145 4.94 -9.87 -24.69
N PHE A 146 4.65 -8.85 -23.88
CA PHE A 146 3.44 -8.79 -23.07
C PHE A 146 2.17 -8.63 -23.90
N SER A 147 2.24 -8.12 -25.14
CA SER A 147 1.11 -8.15 -26.06
C SER A 147 0.72 -9.59 -26.40
N THR A 148 1.67 -10.40 -26.82
CA THR A 148 1.44 -11.81 -27.13
C THR A 148 0.90 -12.56 -25.91
N LEU A 149 1.45 -12.29 -24.73
CA LEU A 149 0.98 -12.87 -23.47
C LEU A 149 -0.46 -12.48 -23.18
N ARG A 150 -0.82 -11.19 -23.31
CA ARG A 150 -2.20 -10.72 -23.11
C ARG A 150 -3.18 -11.37 -24.10
N ASP A 151 -2.77 -11.55 -25.35
CA ASP A 151 -3.59 -12.19 -26.38
C ASP A 151 -3.83 -13.67 -26.05
N GLU A 152 -2.79 -14.39 -25.62
CA GLU A 152 -2.91 -15.79 -25.20
C GLU A 152 -3.89 -15.94 -24.01
N VAL A 153 -3.72 -15.11 -22.98
CA VAL A 153 -4.60 -15.11 -21.80
C VAL A 153 -6.03 -14.73 -22.19
N ALA A 154 -6.22 -13.76 -23.09
CA ALA A 154 -7.53 -13.34 -23.57
C ALA A 154 -8.23 -14.47 -24.35
N VAL A 155 -7.51 -15.15 -25.24
CA VAL A 155 -8.05 -16.29 -26.00
C VAL A 155 -8.50 -17.41 -25.06
N ASN A 156 -7.70 -17.74 -24.05
CA ASN A 156 -8.06 -18.77 -23.07
C ASN A 156 -9.28 -18.36 -22.23
N LEU A 157 -9.39 -17.08 -21.86
CA LEU A 157 -10.55 -16.55 -21.16
C LEU A 157 -11.81 -16.65 -22.03
N VAL A 158 -11.76 -16.21 -23.28
CA VAL A 158 -12.90 -16.28 -24.21
C VAL A 158 -13.34 -17.72 -24.41
N LYS A 159 -12.40 -18.66 -24.56
CA LYS A 159 -12.73 -20.10 -24.63
C LYS A 159 -13.45 -20.58 -23.37
N SER A 160 -12.97 -20.20 -22.19
CA SER A 160 -13.62 -20.55 -20.91
C SER A 160 -15.06 -20.01 -20.84
N ILE A 161 -15.28 -18.76 -21.26
CA ILE A 161 -16.61 -18.15 -21.34
C ILE A 161 -17.51 -18.88 -22.34
N CYS A 162 -17.01 -19.23 -23.52
CA CYS A 162 -17.77 -19.96 -24.53
C CYS A 162 -18.17 -21.38 -24.09
N LEU A 163 -17.36 -22.01 -23.23
CA LEU A 163 -17.65 -23.32 -22.66
C LEU A 163 -18.55 -23.25 -21.41
N HIS A 164 -18.77 -22.05 -20.87
CA HIS A 164 -19.60 -21.86 -19.68
C HIS A 164 -21.07 -22.13 -20.02
N PRO A 165 -21.81 -22.89 -19.17
CA PRO A 165 -23.23 -23.16 -19.42
C PRO A 165 -24.04 -21.87 -19.55
N SER A 166 -24.83 -21.73 -20.62
CA SER A 166 -25.65 -20.53 -20.87
C SER A 166 -26.74 -20.30 -19.80
N SER A 167 -27.07 -21.32 -19.02
CA SER A 167 -28.04 -21.26 -17.92
C SER A 167 -27.45 -20.69 -16.62
N ILE A 168 -26.13 -20.55 -16.52
CA ILE A 168 -25.45 -20.09 -15.30
C ILE A 168 -24.87 -18.69 -15.54
N PRO A 169 -25.25 -17.69 -14.74
CA PRO A 169 -24.67 -16.35 -14.82
C PRO A 169 -23.16 -16.36 -14.62
N ILE A 170 -22.47 -15.48 -15.33
CA ILE A 170 -21.01 -15.30 -15.22
C ILE A 170 -20.73 -14.09 -14.33
N ASP A 171 -19.86 -14.27 -13.33
CA ASP A 171 -19.32 -13.14 -12.55
C ASP A 171 -18.19 -12.47 -13.34
N LEU A 172 -18.51 -11.34 -13.97
CA LEU A 172 -17.55 -10.54 -14.72
C LEU A 172 -16.42 -9.96 -13.84
N THR A 173 -16.67 -9.74 -12.55
CA THR A 173 -15.64 -9.26 -11.61
C THR A 173 -14.56 -10.32 -11.48
N GLN A 174 -14.96 -11.57 -11.26
CA GLN A 174 -14.04 -12.69 -11.15
C GLN A 174 -13.29 -12.95 -12.46
N VAL A 175 -13.98 -12.86 -13.59
CA VAL A 175 -13.40 -13.01 -14.95
C VAL A 175 -12.31 -11.98 -15.21
N VAL A 176 -12.61 -10.69 -15.01
CA VAL A 176 -11.64 -9.60 -15.25
C VAL A 176 -10.48 -9.67 -14.27
N PHE A 177 -10.76 -9.99 -13.02
CA PHE A 177 -9.74 -10.13 -11.99
C PHE A 177 -8.79 -11.29 -12.29
N SER A 178 -9.32 -12.45 -12.72
CA SER A 178 -8.52 -13.61 -13.13
C SER A 178 -7.64 -13.28 -14.33
N TYR A 179 -8.17 -12.59 -15.34
CA TYR A 179 -7.40 -12.13 -16.49
C TYR A 179 -6.24 -11.23 -16.09
N ALA A 180 -6.53 -10.17 -15.31
CA ALA A 180 -5.51 -9.23 -14.86
C ALA A 180 -4.42 -9.93 -14.05
N ASN A 181 -4.81 -10.85 -13.17
CA ASN A 181 -3.86 -11.61 -12.38
C ASN A 181 -3.02 -12.57 -13.22
N ASP A 182 -3.61 -13.28 -14.20
CA ASP A 182 -2.85 -14.14 -15.09
C ASP A 182 -1.77 -13.34 -15.86
N VAL A 183 -2.18 -12.20 -16.42
CA VAL A 183 -1.26 -11.30 -17.12
C VAL A 183 -0.13 -10.84 -16.21
N VAL A 184 -0.45 -10.35 -15.01
CA VAL A 184 0.55 -9.82 -14.06
C VAL A 184 1.47 -10.93 -13.54
N CYS A 185 0.94 -12.09 -13.13
CA CYS A 185 1.76 -13.18 -12.61
C CYS A 185 2.71 -13.74 -13.65
N ARG A 186 2.26 -13.96 -14.90
CA ARG A 186 3.14 -14.42 -15.97
C ARG A 186 4.20 -13.38 -16.32
N ALA A 187 3.82 -12.11 -16.41
CA ALA A 187 4.75 -11.03 -16.74
C ALA A 187 5.77 -10.74 -15.63
N ALA A 188 5.38 -10.87 -14.36
CA ALA A 188 6.22 -10.52 -13.22
C ALA A 188 7.09 -11.68 -12.72
N PHE A 189 6.61 -12.93 -12.84
CA PHE A 189 7.23 -14.09 -12.20
C PHE A 189 7.44 -15.28 -13.14
N GLY A 190 7.12 -15.14 -14.44
CA GLY A 190 7.17 -16.26 -15.38
C GLY A 190 6.25 -17.43 -15.02
N MET A 191 5.35 -17.26 -14.04
CA MET A 191 4.57 -18.35 -13.46
C MET A 191 3.45 -18.81 -14.40
N SER A 192 3.28 -20.13 -14.51
CA SER A 192 2.09 -20.74 -15.13
C SER A 192 0.84 -20.52 -14.27
N SER A 193 -0.33 -21.03 -14.70
CA SER A 193 -1.54 -21.02 -13.85
C SER A 193 -1.37 -21.71 -12.51
N VAL A 194 -0.44 -22.66 -12.41
CA VAL A 194 -0.13 -23.39 -11.17
C VAL A 194 0.74 -22.50 -10.27
N GLY A 195 0.24 -22.18 -9.07
CA GLY A 195 0.88 -21.28 -8.09
C GLY A 195 0.13 -19.95 -7.87
N LYS A 196 -0.78 -19.57 -8.78
CA LYS A 196 -1.59 -18.34 -8.66
C LYS A 196 -2.58 -18.37 -7.50
N ASP A 197 -3.13 -19.55 -7.20
CA ASP A 197 -4.14 -19.73 -6.16
C ASP A 197 -3.60 -19.42 -4.75
N GLU A 198 -2.27 -19.46 -4.58
CA GLU A 198 -1.59 -19.09 -3.33
C GLU A 198 -1.15 -17.62 -3.31
N VAL A 199 -0.67 -17.10 -4.46
CA VAL A 199 -0.15 -15.73 -4.58
C VAL A 199 -1.29 -14.70 -4.52
N LEU A 200 -2.40 -14.98 -5.20
CA LEU A 200 -3.47 -14.00 -5.40
C LEU A 200 -4.18 -13.60 -4.11
N PRO A 201 -4.60 -14.53 -3.22
CA PRO A 201 -5.22 -14.16 -1.95
C PRO A 201 -4.29 -13.27 -1.10
N LEU A 202 -2.98 -13.53 -1.11
CA LEU A 202 -2.00 -12.75 -0.35
C LEU A 202 -1.83 -11.34 -0.91
N ILE A 203 -1.83 -11.17 -2.24
CA ILE A 203 -1.78 -9.84 -2.86
C ILE A 203 -3.04 -9.04 -2.52
N ILE A 204 -4.22 -9.67 -2.53
CA ILE A 204 -5.48 -9.02 -2.12
C ILE A 204 -5.44 -8.63 -0.65
N GLU A 205 -5.01 -9.53 0.23
CA GLU A 205 -4.91 -9.29 1.67
C GLU A 205 -3.90 -8.18 1.98
N LEU A 206 -2.77 -8.15 1.25
CA LEU A 206 -1.78 -7.08 1.29
C LEU A 206 -2.37 -5.74 0.85
N GLY A 207 -3.05 -5.71 -0.30
CA GLY A 207 -3.69 -4.51 -0.83
C GLY A 207 -4.77 -3.96 0.11
N ALA A 208 -5.58 -4.84 0.70
CA ALA A 208 -6.60 -4.47 1.68
C ALA A 208 -5.97 -3.90 2.96
N SER A 209 -4.88 -4.52 3.45
CA SER A 209 -4.15 -4.03 4.62
C SER A 209 -3.43 -2.70 4.35
N ALA A 210 -3.01 -2.46 3.11
CA ALA A 210 -2.35 -1.22 2.71
C ALA A 210 -3.31 -0.08 2.31
N GLY A 211 -4.58 -0.40 2.06
CA GLY A 211 -5.58 0.55 1.55
C GLY A 211 -6.21 1.46 2.62
N GLY A 212 -5.90 1.24 3.90
CA GLY A 212 -6.46 1.97 5.02
C GLY A 212 -5.41 2.43 6.03
N PHE A 213 -5.89 2.98 7.14
CA PHE A 213 -5.07 3.23 8.32
C PHE A 213 -5.54 2.32 9.43
N ASP A 214 -4.60 1.64 10.06
CA ASP A 214 -4.86 0.96 11.31
C ASP A 214 -4.66 1.91 12.50
N VAL A 215 -5.12 1.52 13.69
CA VAL A 215 -5.05 2.42 14.86
C VAL A 215 -3.62 2.79 15.23
N ALA A 216 -2.68 1.85 15.01
CA ALA A 216 -1.25 2.08 15.21
C ALA A 216 -0.66 3.10 14.23
N ASP A 217 -1.21 3.17 13.01
CA ASP A 217 -0.81 4.17 12.01
C ASP A 217 -1.30 5.56 12.41
N LEU A 218 -2.52 5.65 12.95
CA LEU A 218 -3.13 6.91 13.37
C LEU A 218 -2.58 7.42 14.70
N LEU A 219 -2.15 6.53 15.61
CA LEU A 219 -1.65 6.87 16.94
C LEU A 219 -0.28 6.21 17.21
N PRO A 220 0.77 6.53 16.41
CA PRO A 220 2.07 5.87 16.49
C PRO A 220 2.79 6.10 17.81
N SER A 221 2.45 7.14 18.59
CA SER A 221 2.99 7.30 19.94
C SER A 221 2.51 6.24 20.93
N LEU A 222 1.35 5.62 20.67
CA LEU A 222 0.73 4.60 21.52
C LEU A 222 1.10 3.19 21.04
N LYS A 223 2.41 2.86 21.08
CA LYS A 223 2.96 1.60 20.54
C LYS A 223 2.28 0.34 21.08
N PHE A 224 1.80 0.36 22.33
CA PHE A 224 1.12 -0.78 22.94
C PHE A 224 -0.17 -1.18 22.17
N LEU A 225 -0.76 -0.27 21.38
CA LEU A 225 -1.94 -0.57 20.58
C LEU A 225 -1.65 -1.65 19.54
N GLU A 226 -0.45 -1.71 18.97
CA GLU A 226 -0.07 -2.76 18.01
C GLU A 226 -0.17 -4.16 18.62
N ASP A 227 0.26 -4.30 19.88
CA ASP A 227 0.25 -5.56 20.61
C ASP A 227 -1.17 -5.90 21.10
N VAL A 228 -1.88 -4.93 21.72
CA VAL A 228 -3.22 -5.15 22.32
C VAL A 228 -4.29 -5.43 21.26
N THR A 229 -4.18 -4.84 20.08
CA THR A 229 -5.15 -5.05 18.99
C THR A 229 -4.82 -6.27 18.12
N GLY A 230 -3.68 -6.92 18.35
CA GLY A 230 -3.20 -8.04 17.52
C GLY A 230 -2.71 -7.63 16.12
N LEU A 231 -2.63 -6.33 15.83
CA LEU A 231 -2.19 -5.82 14.53
C LEU A 231 -0.75 -6.25 14.19
N LYS A 232 0.14 -6.24 15.18
CA LYS A 232 1.52 -6.71 15.00
C LYS A 232 1.56 -8.16 14.54
N THR A 233 0.81 -9.04 15.21
CA THR A 233 0.71 -10.45 14.84
C THR A 233 0.12 -10.63 13.45
N LYS A 234 -0.92 -9.86 13.11
CA LYS A 234 -1.53 -9.85 11.77
C LYS A 234 -0.49 -9.51 10.69
N TYR A 235 0.26 -8.42 10.86
CA TYR A 235 1.26 -8.00 9.87
C TYR A 235 2.44 -8.96 9.76
N LEU A 236 2.92 -9.49 10.88
CA LEU A 236 3.99 -10.51 10.86
C LEU A 236 3.53 -11.79 10.17
N THR A 237 2.28 -12.21 10.42
CA THR A 237 1.70 -13.37 9.74
C THR A 237 1.61 -13.14 8.24
N LEU A 238 1.13 -11.97 7.82
CA LEU A 238 1.04 -11.63 6.40
C LEU A 238 2.42 -11.53 5.74
N HIS A 239 3.39 -10.94 6.43
CA HIS A 239 4.79 -10.90 5.99
C HIS A 239 5.36 -12.30 5.79
N HIS A 240 5.18 -13.19 6.76
CA HIS A 240 5.66 -14.58 6.65
C HIS A 240 4.99 -15.37 5.52
N LYS A 241 3.67 -15.19 5.30
CA LYS A 241 3.00 -15.81 4.16
C LYS A 241 3.56 -15.30 2.82
N MET A 242 3.84 -14.00 2.73
CA MET A 242 4.45 -13.41 1.54
C MET A 242 5.88 -13.94 1.32
N ASP A 243 6.67 -14.06 2.39
CA ASP A 243 8.01 -14.67 2.33
C ASP A 243 7.97 -16.10 1.80
N GLN A 244 7.02 -16.92 2.28
CA GLN A 244 6.90 -18.31 1.83
C GLN A 244 6.68 -18.38 0.32
N VAL A 245 5.74 -17.58 -0.21
CA VAL A 245 5.45 -17.54 -1.64
C VAL A 245 6.63 -16.99 -2.45
N LEU A 246 7.22 -15.87 -2.02
CA LEU A 246 8.36 -15.28 -2.73
C LEU A 246 9.59 -16.19 -2.71
N ASN A 247 9.84 -16.92 -1.62
CA ASN A 247 10.96 -17.86 -1.54
C ASN A 247 10.80 -19.02 -2.52
N VAL A 248 9.59 -19.59 -2.64
CA VAL A 248 9.31 -20.63 -3.65
C VAL A 248 9.61 -20.11 -5.06
N ILE A 249 9.17 -18.89 -5.38
CA ILE A 249 9.44 -18.27 -6.68
C ILE A 249 10.95 -18.05 -6.86
N ILE A 250 11.64 -17.47 -5.88
CA ILE A 250 13.08 -17.21 -5.95
C ILE A 250 13.87 -18.52 -6.14
N ASP A 251 13.53 -19.58 -5.40
CA ASP A 251 14.22 -20.86 -5.47
C ASP A 251 14.07 -21.50 -6.85
N GLN A 252 12.86 -21.47 -7.43
CA GLN A 252 12.61 -21.94 -8.80
C GLN A 252 13.46 -21.21 -9.84
N HIS A 253 13.58 -19.88 -9.74
CA HIS A 253 14.40 -19.09 -10.66
C HIS A 253 15.90 -19.30 -10.42
N MET A 254 16.33 -19.50 -9.18
CA MET A 254 17.71 -19.86 -8.85
C MET A 254 18.09 -21.22 -9.44
N GLU A 255 17.20 -22.20 -9.42
CA GLU A 255 17.41 -23.50 -10.09
C GLU A 255 17.48 -23.35 -11.61
N LYS A 256 16.55 -22.61 -12.22
CA LYS A 256 16.55 -22.28 -13.65
C LYS A 256 17.90 -21.69 -14.08
N LEU A 257 18.43 -20.73 -13.32
CA LEU A 257 19.74 -20.10 -13.55
C LEU A 257 20.91 -21.08 -13.39
N ARG A 258 20.87 -21.96 -12.39
CA ARG A 258 21.93 -22.96 -12.12
C ARG A 258 22.02 -24.01 -13.22
N PHE A 259 20.88 -24.48 -13.72
CA PHE A 259 20.82 -25.55 -14.72
C PHE A 259 20.78 -25.04 -16.17
N GLY A 260 20.83 -23.72 -16.37
CA GLY A 260 20.81 -23.11 -17.71
C GLY A 260 19.56 -23.45 -18.50
N GLN A 261 18.42 -23.57 -17.83
CA GLN A 261 17.18 -23.97 -18.48
C GLN A 261 16.73 -22.89 -19.49
N PRO A 262 16.35 -23.28 -20.72
CA PRO A 262 15.84 -22.34 -21.70
C PRO A 262 14.49 -21.78 -21.25
N GLY A 263 14.32 -20.47 -21.32
CA GLY A 263 13.07 -19.79 -21.00
C GLY A 263 13.20 -18.28 -21.26
N GLU A 264 12.07 -17.59 -21.42
CA GLU A 264 12.08 -16.13 -21.42
C GLU A 264 12.55 -15.62 -20.05
N GLU A 265 13.32 -14.54 -20.07
CA GLU A 265 13.81 -13.87 -18.88
C GLU A 265 12.70 -12.97 -18.34
N ASP A 266 12.35 -13.16 -17.07
CA ASP A 266 11.36 -12.35 -16.35
C ASP A 266 12.06 -11.40 -15.34
N PRO A 267 11.31 -10.48 -14.68
CA PRO A 267 11.90 -9.55 -13.73
C PRO A 267 12.63 -10.20 -12.55
N VAL A 268 12.24 -11.40 -12.11
CA VAL A 268 12.90 -12.10 -11.00
C VAL A 268 14.28 -12.53 -11.43
N ASP A 269 14.42 -13.12 -12.64
CA ASP A 269 15.72 -13.48 -13.22
C ASP A 269 16.67 -12.27 -13.28
N VAL A 270 16.15 -11.10 -13.70
CA VAL A 270 16.98 -9.89 -13.81
C VAL A 270 17.42 -9.40 -12.42
N LEU A 271 16.53 -9.40 -11.43
CA LEU A 271 16.87 -9.01 -10.06
C LEU A 271 17.92 -9.95 -9.46
N LEU A 272 17.81 -11.26 -9.69
CA LEU A 272 18.80 -12.24 -9.25
C LEU A 272 20.16 -12.03 -9.91
N LYS A 273 20.21 -11.75 -11.22
CA LYS A 273 21.45 -11.41 -11.94
C LYS A 273 22.08 -10.11 -11.42
N PHE A 274 21.26 -9.10 -11.09
CA PHE A 274 21.74 -7.87 -10.46
C PHE A 274 22.36 -8.14 -9.08
N LYS A 275 21.71 -8.97 -8.25
CA LYS A 275 22.23 -9.39 -6.94
C LYS A 275 23.58 -10.11 -7.06
N GLN A 276 23.73 -10.99 -8.04
CA GLN A 276 25.00 -11.70 -8.27
C GLN A 276 26.12 -10.75 -8.73
N LYS A 277 25.82 -9.79 -9.63
CA LYS A 277 26.80 -8.82 -10.12
C LYS A 277 27.24 -7.78 -9.07
N GLY A 278 26.36 -7.45 -8.13
CA GLY A 278 26.66 -6.50 -7.05
C GLY A 278 27.44 -7.09 -5.86
N ASN A 279 27.68 -8.41 -5.85
CA ASN A 279 28.52 -9.10 -4.86
C ASN A 279 30.00 -9.20 -5.31
N HIS A 280 30.40 -8.41 -6.30
CA HIS A 280 31.78 -8.26 -6.78
C HIS A 280 32.26 -6.82 -6.64
#